data_AF-M1EMD9-F1
#
_entry.id   AF-M1EMD9-F1
#
_cell.length_a   1.000
_cell.length_b   1.000
_cell.length_c   1.000
_cell.angle_alpha   90.00
_cell.angle_beta   90.00
_cell.angle_gamma   90.00
#
_symmetry.space_group_name_H-M   'P 1'
#
loop_
_entity.id
_entity.type
_entity.pdbx_description
1 polymer ?
#
loop_
_entity_poly.entity_id
_entity_poly.type
_entity_poly.pdbx_seq_one_letter_code
_entity_poly.pdbx_strand_id
1 'polypeptide(L)'
;MPILLFLIDTSASMNQRTDLGTSYLDIAKGAVELFLKLRARDPASRGDRYMLVTYDEPPYCIKAGWKENHATFMSELKNLQASGL
;
A
#
# COMPACT_ATOMS: atom_id res chain seq x y z
N MET A 1 -4.75 9.83 17.65
CA MET A 1 -3.77 8.99 16.92
C MET A 1 -4.56 8.21 15.87
N PRO A 2 -4.69 8.71 14.63
CA PRO A 2 -5.42 8.02 13.60
C PRO A 2 -4.61 6.83 13.07
N ILE A 3 -5.32 5.78 12.66
CA ILE A 3 -4.76 4.64 11.92
C ILE A 3 -5.31 4.73 10.51
N LEU A 4 -4.43 4.77 9.52
CA LEU A 4 -4.78 4.77 8.12
C LEU A 4 -4.44 3.39 7.55
N LEU A 5 -5.47 2.69 7.06
CA LEU A 5 -5.32 1.38 6.46
C LEU A 5 -5.45 1.52 4.94
N PHE A 6 -4.41 1.11 4.22
CA PHE A 6 -4.42 0.98 2.78
C PHE A 6 -4.78 -0.46 2.43
N LEU A 7 -5.96 -0.64 1.84
CA LEU A 7 -6.37 -1.90 1.24
C LEU A 7 -6.06 -1.83 -0.25
N ILE A 8 -5.10 -2.63 -0.71
CA ILE A 8 -4.65 -2.64 -2.10
C ILE A 8 -5.06 -3.96 -2.74
N ASP A 9 -5.81 -3.87 -3.85
CA ASP A 9 -6.05 -5.05 -4.68
C ASP A 9 -4.73 -5.50 -5.34
N THR A 10 -4.42 -6.78 -5.17
CA THR A 10 -3.27 -7.46 -5.75
C THR A 10 -3.70 -8.62 -6.65
N SER A 11 -4.95 -8.64 -7.09
CA SER A 11 -5.48 -9.61 -8.06
C SER A 11 -4.73 -9.56 -9.40
N ALA A 12 -4.85 -10.64 -10.18
CA ALA A 12 -4.27 -10.72 -11.52
C ALA A 12 -4.72 -9.58 -12.44
N SER A 13 -5.96 -9.09 -12.28
CA SER A 13 -6.48 -7.95 -13.05
C SER A 13 -5.70 -6.66 -12.86
N MET A 14 -4.94 -6.53 -11.77
CA MET A 14 -4.10 -5.36 -11.51
C MET A 14 -2.80 -5.34 -12.36
N ASN A 15 -2.52 -6.41 -13.12
CA ASN A 15 -1.46 -6.43 -14.13
C ASN A 15 -1.83 -5.70 -15.43
N GLN A 16 -3.10 -5.30 -15.60
CA GLN A 16 -3.51 -4.47 -16.74
C GLN A 16 -2.68 -3.17 -16.78
N ARG A 17 -2.29 -2.77 -17.99
CA ARG A 17 -1.43 -1.61 -18.22
C ARG A 17 -2.24 -0.45 -18.77
N THR A 18 -1.87 0.74 -18.35
CA THR A 18 -2.32 1.98 -18.99
C THR A 18 -1.60 2.19 -20.33
N ASP A 19 -2.04 3.19 -21.10
CA ASP A 19 -1.39 3.60 -22.35
C ASP A 19 0.09 3.98 -22.17
N LEU A 20 0.50 4.36 -20.96
CA LEU A 20 1.89 4.67 -20.59
C LEU A 20 2.72 3.42 -20.25
N GLY A 21 2.13 2.22 -20.34
CA GLY A 21 2.79 0.95 -20.08
C GLY A 21 2.92 0.58 -18.59
N THR A 22 2.45 1.41 -17.66
CA THR A 22 2.48 1.17 -16.22
C THR A 22 1.27 0.34 -15.78
N SER A 23 1.48 -0.67 -14.92
CA SER A 23 0.38 -1.50 -14.41
C SER A 23 -0.53 -0.73 -13.44
N TYR A 24 -1.78 -1.17 -13.26
CA TYR A 24 -2.66 -0.59 -12.25
C TYR A 24 -2.10 -0.74 -10.83
N LEU A 25 -1.42 -1.86 -10.53
CA LEU A 25 -0.76 -2.02 -9.23
C LEU A 25 0.37 -1.00 -9.03
N ASP A 26 1.18 -0.74 -10.05
CA ASP A 26 2.26 0.27 -9.96
C ASP A 26 1.70 1.68 -9.75
N ILE A 27 0.58 2.00 -10.41
CA ILE A 27 -0.14 3.27 -10.20
C ILE A 27 -0.65 3.36 -8.76
N ALA A 28 -1.27 2.30 -8.24
CA ALA A 28 -1.78 2.26 -6.88
C ALA A 28 -0.64 2.45 -5.84
N LYS A 29 0.49 1.74 -6.01
CA LYS A 29 1.68 1.93 -5.17
C LYS A 29 2.16 3.38 -5.19
N GLY A 30 2.33 3.95 -6.39
CA GLY A 30 2.76 5.34 -6.55
C GLY A 30 1.80 6.35 -5.92
N ALA A 31 0.49 6.11 -5.99
CA ALA A 31 -0.51 6.95 -5.35
C ALA A 31 -0.38 6.91 -3.81
N VAL A 32 -0.12 5.74 -3.22
CA VAL A 32 0.12 5.61 -1.77
C VAL A 32 1.41 6.32 -1.36
N GLU A 33 2.49 6.15 -2.10
CA GLU A 33 3.76 6.86 -1.84
C GLU A 33 3.56 8.39 -1.89
N LEU A 34 2.85 8.88 -2.92
CA LEU A 34 2.54 10.30 -3.06
C LEU A 34 1.66 10.79 -1.91
N PHE A 35 0.63 10.03 -1.53
CA PHE A 35 -0.22 10.35 -0.40
C PHE A 35 0.60 10.50 0.88
N LEU A 36 1.48 9.55 1.19
CA LEU A 36 2.33 9.59 2.40
C LEU A 36 3.27 10.81 2.39
N LYS A 37 3.87 11.11 1.24
CA LYS A 37 4.72 12.30 1.07
C LYS A 37 3.96 13.60 1.29
N LEU A 38 2.71 13.69 0.85
CA LEU A 38 1.86 14.86 1.07
C LEU A 38 1.38 14.92 2.53
N ARG A 39 0.97 13.79 3.11
CA ARG A 39 0.50 13.68 4.49
C ARG A 39 1.58 14.09 5.49
N ALA A 40 2.83 13.71 5.26
CA ALA A 40 3.98 14.07 6.10
C ALA A 40 4.24 15.59 6.19
N ARG A 41 3.65 16.41 5.31
CA ARG A 41 3.75 17.88 5.38
C ARG A 41 2.85 18.48 6.46
N ASP A 42 1.83 17.76 6.91
CA ASP A 42 0.91 18.19 7.96
C ASP A 42 1.49 17.85 9.34
N PRO A 43 1.75 18.83 10.22
CA PRO A 43 2.22 18.56 11.59
C PRO A 43 1.32 17.61 12.39
N ALA A 44 0.03 17.54 12.07
CA ALA A 44 -0.91 16.62 12.72
C ALA A 44 -0.65 15.14 12.38
N SER A 45 0.16 14.84 11.34
CA SER A 45 0.46 13.47 10.92
C SER A 45 1.53 12.76 11.74
N ARG A 46 2.18 13.45 12.69
CA ARG A 46 3.31 12.89 13.47
C ARG A 46 2.95 11.65 14.30
N GLY A 47 1.68 11.47 14.62
CA GLY A 47 1.18 10.31 15.35
C GLY A 47 0.52 9.25 14.46
N ASP A 48 0.48 9.44 13.15
CA ASP A 48 -0.25 8.54 12.27
C ASP A 48 0.42 7.16 12.23
N ARG A 49 -0.41 6.12 12.19
CA ARG A 49 0.04 4.74 11.96
C ARG A 49 -0.55 4.24 10.65
N TYR A 50 0.26 3.52 9.89
CA TYR A 50 -0.11 3.01 8.59
C TYR A 50 -0.17 1.49 8.61
N MET A 51 -1.26 0.95 8.07
CA MET A 51 -1.42 -0.49 7.84
C MET A 51 -1.56 -0.77 6.35
N LEU A 52 -0.99 -1.88 5.90
CA LEU A 52 -1.11 -2.35 4.53
C LEU A 52 -1.77 -3.73 4.52
N VAL A 53 -2.88 -3.82 3.79
CA VAL A 53 -3.67 -5.04 3.67
C VAL A 53 -3.94 -5.35 2.19
N THR A 54 -3.91 -6.63 1.84
CA THR A 54 -4.28 -7.16 0.51
C THR A 54 -5.48 -8.11 0.63
N TYR A 55 -5.95 -8.63 -0.50
CA TYR A 55 -7.03 -9.62 -0.57
C TYR A 55 -6.55 -11.08 -0.43
N ASP A 56 -5.31 -11.30 0.01
CA ASP A 56 -4.83 -12.67 0.27
C ASP A 56 -5.64 -13.33 1.39
N GLU A 57 -5.61 -14.65 1.46
CA GLU A 57 -6.28 -15.38 2.54
C GLU A 57 -5.62 -15.11 3.90
N PRO A 58 -6.40 -15.06 4.99
CA PRO A 58 -5.83 -15.02 6.34
C PRO A 58 -4.86 -16.19 6.57
N PRO A 59 -3.71 -15.95 7.24
CA PRO A 59 -3.30 -14.71 7.89
C PRO A 59 -2.48 -13.75 6.99
N TYR A 60 -2.30 -14.06 5.71
CA TYR A 60 -1.35 -13.39 4.81
C TYR A 60 -1.84 -12.06 4.24
N CYS A 61 -3.12 -11.70 4.43
CA CYS A 61 -3.68 -10.42 4.00
C CYS A 61 -3.00 -9.21 4.66
N ILE A 62 -2.48 -9.34 5.88
CA ILE A 62 -1.83 -8.23 6.59
C ILE A 62 -0.35 -8.21 6.21
N LYS A 63 0.04 -7.26 5.35
CA LYS A 63 1.45 -7.07 4.96
C LYS A 63 2.21 -6.22 5.97
N ALA A 64 1.58 -5.14 6.46
CA ALA A 64 2.11 -4.32 7.54
C ALA A 64 1.01 -3.98 8.54
N GLY A 65 1.16 -4.41 9.80
CA GLY A 65 0.18 -4.20 10.87
C GLY A 65 0.40 -2.90 11.67
N TRP A 66 -0.49 -2.63 12.64
CA TRP A 66 -0.44 -1.40 13.46
C TRP A 66 0.75 -1.29 14.43
N LYS A 67 1.54 -2.37 14.56
CA LYS A 67 2.77 -2.41 15.37
C LYS A 67 4.02 -2.18 14.52
N GLU A 68 3.90 -2.25 13.20
CA GLU A 68 5.03 -2.10 12.28
C GLU A 68 5.41 -0.64 12.08
N ASN A 69 6.69 -0.41 11.78
CA ASN A 69 7.20 0.93 11.52
C ASN A 69 7.02 1.33 10.05
N HIS A 70 7.26 2.61 9.76
CA HIS A 70 7.11 3.16 8.42
C HIS A 70 8.02 2.49 7.38
N ALA A 71 9.23 2.06 7.75
CA ALA A 71 10.14 1.38 6.82
C ALA A 71 9.63 0.00 6.41
N THR A 72 9.08 -0.78 7.35
CA THR A 72 8.41 -2.06 7.06
C THR A 72 7.24 -1.84 6.10
N PHE A 73 6.37 -0.86 6.38
CA PHE A 73 5.26 -0.51 5.49
C PHE A 73 5.72 -0.22 4.05
N MET A 74 6.75 0.62 3.89
CA MET A 74 7.26 1.00 2.57
C MET A 74 7.91 -0.18 1.83
N SER A 75 8.60 -1.06 2.56
CA SER A 75 9.17 -2.29 2.00
C SER A 75 8.07 -3.22 1.46
N GLU A 76 7.03 -3.45 2.25
CA GLU A 76 5.89 -4.28 1.86
C GLU A 76 5.12 -3.69 0.68
N LEU A 77 4.86 -2.37 0.69
CA LEU A 77 4.21 -1.68 -0.42
C LEU A 77 4.98 -1.87 -1.74
N LYS A 78 6.30 -1.71 -1.70
CA LYS A 78 7.17 -1.88 -2.87
C LYS A 78 7.11 -3.30 -3.42
N ASN A 79 7.09 -4.29 -2.52
CA ASN A 79 7.16 -5.71 -2.85
C ASN A 79 5.81 -6.35 -3.22
N LEU A 80 4.68 -5.63 -3.14
CA LEU A 80 3.40 -6.19 -3.60
C LEU A 80 3.50 -6.68 -5.05
N GLN A 81 2.88 -7.81 -5.35
CA GLN A 81 2.81 -8.34 -6.71
C GLN A 81 1.36 -8.63 -7.03
N ALA A 82 0.97 -8.32 -8.27
CA ALA A 82 -0.35 -8.67 -8.78
C ALA A 82 -0.31 -10.16 -9.19
N SER A 83 -1.04 -10.99 -8.46
CA SER A 83 -1.08 -12.44 -8.63
C SER A 83 -2.49 -12.97 -8.40
N GLY A 84 -2.69 -14.26 -8.69
CA GLY A 84 -4.01 -14.88 -8.74
C GLY A 84 -4.24 -15.54 -10.10
N LEU A 85 -5.10 -16.54 -10.14
CA LEU A 85 -5.56 -17.24 -11.34
C LEU A 85 -6.91 -16.69 -11.78
#